data_AF-A0A0C9VTC3-F1
#
_entry.id   AF-A0A0C9VTC3-F1
#
_cell.length_a   1.000
_cell.length_b   1.000
_cell.length_c   1.000
_cell.angle_alpha   90.00
_cell.angle_beta   90.00
_cell.angle_gamma   90.00
#
_symmetry.space_group_name_H-M   'P 1'
#
loop_
_entity.id
_entity.type
_entity.pdbx_description
1 polymer ?
#
loop_
_entity_poly.entity_id
_entity_poly.type
_entity_poly.pdbx_seq_one_letter_code
_entity_poly.pdbx_strand_id
1 'polypeptide(L)'
;MNATNSSSVDPAMVQAAIDEFSGELRLRMANIYFEVAPLALLLYDIFLSLDDEIEYMWSRKFKAGTVFYLCARYPTLILLGIDLGGWIGWPSLMLFLAPVPSEHTSKVSVFCSLALGSTESPWVERMPSVEGTTMQAALFSVPRCTQNIDDVISASWIKLGTVVSVLSTVLHVFILGVTCYHTNELRKSLRRMVTKGAVSLTDLILHQGVLRFLIITVWDIEINLSSAYIKSLWGGIDSDVERAVVAILLCRYLITLKQYTSQTGATASHDISSIQFNELPQYVSESIIEEMGDGDRYSEVIDDSHSEV
;
A
#
# COMPACT_ATOMS: atom_id res chain seq x y z
N MET A 1 -34.71 -26.24 -56.89
CA MET A 1 -33.41 -25.87 -56.31
C MET A 1 -33.42 -24.37 -56.09
N ASN A 2 -33.80 -23.93 -54.89
CA ASN A 2 -33.77 -22.51 -54.55
C ASN A 2 -32.37 -22.18 -54.06
N ALA A 3 -31.66 -21.36 -54.83
CA ALA A 3 -30.44 -20.71 -54.37
C ALA A 3 -30.82 -19.88 -53.14
N THR A 4 -30.44 -20.36 -51.96
CA THR A 4 -30.55 -19.61 -50.72
C THR A 4 -29.68 -18.37 -50.87
N ASN A 5 -30.33 -17.22 -50.99
CA ASN A 5 -29.69 -15.91 -50.99
C ASN A 5 -28.72 -15.83 -49.82
N SER A 6 -27.41 -15.88 -50.12
CA SER A 6 -26.38 -15.54 -49.15
C SER A 6 -26.62 -14.10 -48.74
N SER A 7 -27.18 -13.90 -47.55
CA SER A 7 -27.32 -12.59 -46.92
C SER A 7 -25.91 -11.99 -46.83
N SER A 8 -25.59 -11.08 -47.74
CA SER A 8 -24.33 -10.35 -47.73
C SER A 8 -24.29 -9.54 -46.44
N VAL A 9 -23.49 -10.00 -45.47
CA VAL A 9 -23.22 -9.25 -44.24
C VAL A 9 -22.61 -7.91 -44.66
N ASP A 10 -23.22 -6.81 -44.22
CA ASP A 10 -22.74 -5.46 -44.53
C ASP A 10 -21.33 -5.26 -43.93
N PRO A 11 -20.30 -4.96 -44.74
CA PRO A 11 -18.95 -4.71 -44.23
C PRO A 11 -18.90 -3.57 -43.19
N ALA A 12 -19.84 -2.61 -43.23
CA ALA A 12 -19.92 -1.55 -42.23
C ALA A 12 -20.25 -2.09 -40.83
N MET A 13 -21.09 -3.12 -40.74
CA MET A 13 -21.44 -3.76 -39.46
C MET A 13 -20.24 -4.51 -38.86
N VAL A 14 -19.44 -5.17 -39.71
CA VAL A 14 -18.22 -5.85 -39.26
C VAL A 14 -17.20 -4.85 -38.74
N GLN A 15 -17.01 -3.71 -39.42
CA GLN A 15 -16.08 -2.68 -38.97
C GLN A 15 -16.51 -2.06 -37.62
N ALA A 16 -17.80 -1.77 -37.45
CA ALA A 16 -18.33 -1.24 -36.18
C ALA A 16 -18.08 -2.21 -35.00
N ALA A 17 -18.28 -3.52 -35.22
CA ALA A 17 -18.01 -4.53 -34.20
C ALA A 17 -16.51 -4.65 -33.87
N ILE A 18 -15.63 -4.51 -34.86
CA ILE A 18 -14.17 -4.49 -34.64
C ILE A 18 -13.78 -3.27 -33.81
N ASP A 19 -14.33 -2.10 -34.13
CA ASP A 19 -14.02 -0.86 -33.43
C ASP A 19 -14.49 -0.91 -31.97
N GLU A 20 -15.70 -1.42 -31.72
CA GLU A 20 -16.26 -1.65 -30.38
C GLU A 20 -15.37 -2.61 -29.55
N PHE A 21 -15.03 -3.76 -30.13
CA PHE A 21 -14.15 -4.75 -29.47
C PHE A 21 -12.76 -4.18 -29.19
N SER A 22 -12.20 -3.40 -30.12
CA SER A 22 -10.88 -2.76 -29.94
C SER A 22 -10.89 -1.72 -28.82
N GLY A 23 -12.00 -0.99 -28.65
CA GLY A 23 -12.19 -0.03 -27.57
C GLY A 23 -12.17 -0.71 -26.20
N GLU A 24 -12.91 -1.82 -26.06
CA GLU A 24 -12.93 -2.59 -24.82
C GLU A 24 -11.54 -3.17 -24.48
N LEU A 25 -10.84 -3.70 -25.50
CA LEU A 25 -9.49 -4.25 -25.31
C LEU A 25 -8.50 -3.18 -24.83
N ARG A 26 -8.56 -1.96 -25.39
CA ARG A 26 -7.69 -0.85 -24.98
C ARG A 26 -7.92 -0.45 -23.53
N LEU A 27 -9.17 -0.37 -23.09
CA LEU A 27 -9.51 -0.05 -21.70
C LEU A 27 -9.02 -1.15 -20.74
N ARG A 28 -9.20 -2.42 -21.08
CA ARG A 28 -8.68 -3.55 -20.29
C ARG A 28 -7.16 -3.51 -20.16
N MET A 29 -6.46 -3.25 -21.27
CA MET A 29 -4.99 -3.16 -21.26
C MET A 29 -4.52 -1.97 -20.42
N ALA A 30 -5.18 -0.81 -20.51
CA ALA A 30 -4.86 0.35 -19.67
C ALA A 30 -4.96 0.01 -18.18
N ASN A 31 -6.03 -0.64 -17.75
CA ASN A 31 -6.19 -1.07 -16.35
C ASN A 31 -5.07 -2.01 -15.90
N ILE A 32 -4.67 -2.97 -16.72
CA ILE A 32 -3.55 -3.88 -16.39
C ILE A 32 -2.25 -3.09 -16.20
N TYR A 33 -1.96 -2.11 -17.05
CA TYR A 33 -0.76 -1.29 -16.89
C TYR A 33 -0.79 -0.48 -15.59
N PHE A 34 -1.95 0.05 -15.20
CA PHE A 34 -2.12 0.78 -13.95
C PHE A 34 -1.91 -0.08 -12.71
N GLU A 35 -2.26 -1.37 -12.76
CA GLU A 35 -2.06 -2.33 -11.67
C GLU A 35 -0.58 -2.78 -11.58
N VAL A 36 0.08 -2.97 -12.73
CA VAL A 36 1.49 -3.41 -12.78
C VAL A 36 2.46 -2.27 -12.42
N ALA A 37 2.14 -1.03 -12.78
CA ALA A 37 2.98 0.14 -12.53
C ALA A 37 3.38 0.34 -11.05
N PRO A 38 2.48 0.33 -10.05
CA PRO A 38 2.83 0.53 -8.65
C PRO A 38 3.72 -0.59 -8.11
N LEU A 39 3.46 -1.84 -8.49
CA LEU A 39 4.29 -2.97 -8.11
C LEU A 39 5.70 -2.84 -8.70
N ALA A 40 5.80 -2.49 -9.99
CA ALA A 40 7.07 -2.27 -10.66
C ALA A 40 7.85 -1.11 -10.03
N LEU A 41 7.16 -0.02 -9.68
CA LEU A 41 7.75 1.14 -9.00
C LEU A 41 8.30 0.77 -7.61
N LEU A 42 7.54 0.00 -6.84
CA LEU A 42 7.96 -0.47 -5.51
C LEU A 42 9.15 -1.44 -5.61
N LEU A 43 9.13 -2.39 -6.56
CA LEU A 43 10.25 -3.29 -6.82
C LEU A 43 11.51 -2.54 -7.25
N TYR A 44 11.35 -1.54 -8.13
CA TYR A 44 12.47 -0.71 -8.56
C TYR A 44 13.10 0.05 -7.39
N ASP A 45 12.28 0.66 -6.52
CA ASP A 45 12.79 1.30 -5.31
C ASP A 45 13.45 0.29 -4.36
N ILE A 46 12.94 -0.94 -4.29
CA ILE A 46 13.54 -2.01 -3.50
C ILE A 46 14.97 -2.30 -3.96
N PHE A 47 15.16 -2.48 -5.27
CA PHE A 47 16.49 -2.71 -5.82
C PHE A 47 17.42 -1.52 -5.63
N LEU A 48 16.92 -0.29 -5.78
CA LEU A 48 17.74 0.91 -5.62
C LEU A 48 18.18 1.14 -4.17
N SER A 49 17.35 0.74 -3.20
CA SER A 49 17.64 0.90 -1.76
C SER A 49 18.24 -0.34 -1.12
N LEU A 50 18.52 -1.39 -1.89
CA LEU A 50 18.95 -2.68 -1.35
C LEU A 50 20.28 -2.60 -0.60
N ASP A 51 21.25 -1.86 -1.14
CA ASP A 51 22.58 -1.72 -0.52
C ASP A 51 22.48 -1.03 0.84
N ASP A 52 21.77 0.11 0.89
CA ASP A 52 21.46 0.82 2.14
C ASP A 52 20.64 -0.05 3.10
N GLU A 53 19.70 -0.85 2.58
CA GLU A 53 18.88 -1.71 3.41
C GLU A 53 19.72 -2.81 4.09
N ILE A 54 20.62 -3.44 3.34
CA ILE A 54 21.56 -4.43 3.87
C ILE A 54 22.45 -3.81 4.95
N GLU A 55 22.99 -2.63 4.68
CA GLU A 55 23.89 -1.94 5.61
C GLU A 55 23.16 -1.45 6.87
N TYR A 56 22.02 -0.77 6.75
CA TYR A 56 21.39 -0.10 7.89
C TYR A 56 20.29 -0.94 8.58
N MET A 57 19.67 -1.89 7.87
CA MET A 57 18.56 -2.70 8.39
C MET A 57 18.99 -4.10 8.77
N TRP A 58 19.69 -4.81 7.88
CA TRP A 58 19.98 -6.24 8.04
C TRP A 58 21.27 -6.51 8.80
N SER A 59 22.30 -5.67 8.67
CA SER A 59 23.56 -5.86 9.39
C SER A 59 23.48 -5.57 10.90
N ARG A 60 22.45 -4.84 11.35
CA ARG A 60 22.31 -4.37 12.73
C ARG A 60 21.36 -5.22 13.56
N LYS A 61 21.54 -5.16 14.89
CA LYS A 61 20.64 -5.82 15.85
C LYS A 61 19.20 -5.36 15.63
N PHE A 62 18.26 -6.30 15.66
CA PHE A 62 16.84 -6.04 15.49
C PHE A 62 16.35 -5.02 16.55
N LYS A 63 15.82 -3.89 16.09
CA LYS A 63 15.21 -2.83 16.91
C LYS A 63 13.80 -2.54 16.40
N ALA A 64 12.99 -1.82 17.18
CA ALA A 64 11.64 -1.42 16.79
C ALA A 64 11.57 -0.77 15.40
N GLY A 65 12.55 0.07 15.03
CA GLY A 65 12.62 0.67 13.68
C GLY A 65 12.74 -0.34 12.54
N THR A 66 13.38 -1.50 12.75
CA THR A 66 13.42 -2.58 11.75
C THR A 66 12.03 -3.22 11.59
N VAL A 67 11.29 -3.41 12.69
CA VAL A 67 9.92 -3.95 12.63
C VAL A 67 8.99 -2.99 11.86
N PHE A 68 9.04 -1.69 12.16
CA PHE A 68 8.25 -0.69 11.43
C PHE A 68 8.57 -0.68 9.93
N TYR A 69 9.84 -0.82 9.57
CA TYR A 69 10.24 -0.91 8.17
C TYR A 69 9.68 -2.15 7.48
N LEU A 70 9.81 -3.32 8.11
CA LEU A 70 9.27 -4.56 7.54
C LEU A 70 7.75 -4.48 7.37
N CYS A 71 7.04 -3.94 8.37
CA CYS A 71 5.59 -3.74 8.33
C CYS A 71 5.15 -2.69 7.30
N ALA A 72 5.98 -1.71 6.97
CA ALA A 72 5.65 -0.70 5.96
C ALA A 72 5.86 -1.23 4.52
N ARG A 73 6.92 -2.02 4.30
CA ARG A 73 7.40 -2.39 2.97
C ARG A 73 6.76 -3.66 2.44
N TYR A 74 6.86 -4.75 3.19
CA TYR A 74 6.50 -6.08 2.70
C TYR A 74 4.99 -6.31 2.61
N PRO A 75 4.15 -5.82 3.55
CA PRO A 75 2.71 -5.90 3.38
C PRO A 75 2.23 -5.20 2.11
N THR A 76 2.74 -4.01 1.80
CA THR A 76 2.40 -3.30 0.56
C THR A 76 2.81 -4.10 -0.68
N LEU A 77 4.01 -4.69 -0.67
CA LEU A 77 4.46 -5.56 -1.77
C LEU A 77 3.57 -6.79 -1.95
N ILE A 78 3.19 -7.44 -0.85
CA ILE A 78 2.32 -8.62 -0.85
C ILE A 78 0.92 -8.25 -1.35
N LEU A 79 0.35 -7.15 -0.86
CA LEU A 79 -0.97 -6.69 -1.26
C LEU A 79 -1.02 -6.37 -2.76
N LEU A 80 -0.08 -5.56 -3.27
CA LEU A 80 0.02 -5.28 -4.71
C LEU A 80 0.23 -6.55 -5.55
N GLY A 81 0.97 -7.53 -5.02
CA GLY A 81 1.16 -8.82 -5.67
C GLY A 81 -0.11 -9.68 -5.70
N ILE A 82 -0.91 -9.66 -4.63
CA ILE A 82 -2.21 -10.35 -4.56
C ILE A 82 -3.20 -9.70 -5.53
N ASP A 83 -3.28 -8.37 -5.54
CA ASP A 83 -4.17 -7.60 -6.41
C ASP A 83 -3.85 -7.92 -7.89
N LEU A 84 -2.57 -7.89 -8.26
CA LEU A 84 -2.12 -8.29 -9.60
C LEU A 84 -2.43 -9.77 -9.91
N GLY A 85 -2.23 -10.67 -8.94
CA GLY A 85 -2.54 -12.10 -9.09
C GLY A 85 -4.03 -12.37 -9.32
N GLY A 86 -4.90 -11.61 -8.64
CA GLY A 86 -6.35 -11.63 -8.83
C GLY A 86 -6.74 -11.29 -10.28
N TRP A 87 -6.13 -10.25 -10.84
CA TRP A 87 -6.36 -9.82 -12.23
C TRP A 87 -5.85 -10.80 -13.28
N ILE A 88 -4.68 -11.41 -13.07
CA ILE A 88 -4.12 -12.41 -13.98
C ILE A 88 -4.94 -13.72 -13.98
N GLY A 89 -5.86 -13.86 -13.02
CA GLY A 89 -6.70 -15.05 -12.92
C GLY A 89 -6.00 -16.19 -12.17
N TRP A 90 -5.26 -15.88 -11.10
CA TRP A 90 -4.78 -16.89 -10.15
C TRP A 90 -5.83 -17.91 -9.70
N PRO A 91 -7.14 -17.62 -9.60
CA PRO A 91 -8.14 -18.66 -9.34
C PRO A 91 -8.12 -19.80 -10.35
N SER A 92 -7.88 -19.51 -11.63
CA SER A 92 -7.75 -20.51 -12.68
C SER A 92 -6.47 -21.33 -12.50
N LEU A 93 -5.35 -20.67 -12.18
CA LEU A 93 -4.07 -21.33 -11.91
C LEU A 93 -4.09 -22.16 -10.62
N MET A 94 -4.76 -21.70 -9.58
CA MET A 94 -5.00 -22.44 -8.33
C MET A 94 -5.94 -23.62 -8.54
N LEU A 95 -6.92 -23.51 -9.44
CA LEU A 95 -7.71 -24.68 -9.87
C LEU A 95 -6.87 -25.71 -10.63
N PHE A 96 -5.83 -25.29 -11.35
CA PHE A 96 -4.88 -26.21 -11.99
C PHE A 96 -3.84 -26.79 -11.01
N LEU A 97 -3.46 -26.05 -9.97
CA LEU A 97 -2.46 -26.46 -8.97
C LEU A 97 -3.07 -27.14 -7.74
N ALA A 98 -4.39 -27.01 -7.52
CA ALA A 98 -5.09 -27.76 -6.50
C ALA A 98 -4.87 -29.24 -6.80
N PRO A 99 -4.24 -30.00 -5.89
CA PRO A 99 -4.01 -31.42 -6.10
C PRO A 99 -5.36 -32.06 -6.40
N VAL A 100 -5.49 -32.66 -7.59
CA VAL A 100 -6.67 -33.43 -7.99
C VAL A 100 -6.97 -34.37 -6.82
N PRO A 101 -8.12 -34.19 -6.14
CA PRO A 101 -8.37 -34.95 -4.94
C PRO A 101 -8.37 -36.43 -5.30
N SER A 102 -7.38 -37.16 -4.80
CA SER A 102 -7.27 -38.59 -4.96
C SER A 102 -8.44 -39.26 -4.25
N GLU A 103 -9.48 -39.61 -5.03
CA GLU A 103 -10.60 -40.56 -4.85
C GLU A 103 -11.36 -40.67 -3.50
N HIS A 104 -10.97 -40.00 -2.42
CA HIS A 104 -11.57 -40.18 -1.09
C HIS A 104 -12.42 -39.00 -0.59
N THR A 105 -12.54 -37.89 -1.34
CA THR A 105 -13.35 -36.71 -0.94
C THR A 105 -14.69 -36.59 -1.66
N SER A 106 -15.21 -37.67 -2.25
CA SER A 106 -16.58 -37.71 -2.82
C SER A 106 -17.69 -37.56 -1.77
N LYS A 107 -17.36 -37.52 -0.47
CA LYS A 107 -18.36 -37.44 0.61
C LYS A 107 -18.51 -36.08 1.28
N VAL A 108 -17.61 -35.12 1.06
CA VAL A 108 -17.68 -33.81 1.78
C VAL A 108 -18.44 -32.75 0.99
N SER A 109 -18.44 -32.79 -0.35
CA SER A 109 -19.18 -31.80 -1.16
C SER A 109 -20.69 -31.97 -1.18
N VAL A 110 -21.21 -33.17 -0.83
CA VAL A 110 -22.66 -33.44 -0.84
C VAL A 110 -23.29 -33.16 0.54
N PHE A 111 -22.49 -33.15 1.62
CA PHE A 111 -23.02 -33.00 2.98
C PHE A 111 -23.34 -31.55 3.36
N CYS A 112 -22.71 -30.54 2.74
CA CYS A 112 -23.06 -29.14 2.97
C CYS A 112 -24.37 -28.72 2.29
N SER A 113 -24.84 -29.41 1.25
CA SER A 113 -26.13 -29.12 0.59
C SER A 113 -27.33 -29.79 1.27
N LEU A 114 -27.11 -30.76 2.15
CA LEU A 114 -28.18 -31.51 2.84
C LEU A 114 -28.46 -31.02 4.27
N ALA A 115 -27.59 -30.17 4.85
CA ALA A 115 -27.74 -29.72 6.24
C ALA A 115 -28.61 -28.45 6.44
N LEU A 116 -29.15 -27.83 5.38
CA LEU A 116 -29.96 -26.60 5.47
C LEU A 116 -31.39 -26.72 4.90
N GLY A 117 -31.93 -27.92 4.77
CA GLY A 117 -33.28 -28.11 4.25
C GLY A 117 -34.07 -29.19 4.95
N SER A 118 -34.51 -28.95 6.19
CA SER A 118 -35.57 -29.78 6.79
C SER A 118 -36.58 -28.93 7.57
N THR A 119 -37.61 -28.45 6.88
CA THR A 119 -38.98 -28.45 7.38
C THR A 119 -39.95 -28.62 6.20
N GLU A 120 -40.31 -29.89 6.00
CA GLU A 120 -41.57 -30.45 5.48
C GLU A 120 -42.25 -29.81 4.26
N SER A 121 -42.20 -30.51 3.12
CA SER A 121 -43.32 -30.50 2.16
C SER A 121 -43.57 -31.90 1.58
N PRO A 122 -44.83 -32.32 1.31
CA PRO A 122 -45.21 -33.73 1.17
C PRO A 122 -45.28 -34.22 -0.29
N TRP A 123 -44.54 -33.63 -1.22
CA TRP A 123 -44.65 -33.97 -2.65
C TRP A 123 -43.48 -34.84 -3.14
N VAL A 124 -43.36 -36.06 -2.63
CA VAL A 124 -42.41 -37.06 -3.18
C VAL A 124 -43.08 -38.43 -3.29
N GLU A 125 -44.13 -38.52 -4.10
CA GLU A 125 -44.61 -39.80 -4.64
C GLU A 125 -44.98 -39.63 -6.11
N ARG A 126 -43.96 -39.58 -6.97
CA ARG A 126 -43.91 -40.10 -8.36
C ARG A 126 -42.82 -39.38 -9.13
N MET A 127 -41.71 -40.07 -9.37
CA MET A 127 -40.96 -39.89 -10.61
C MET A 127 -40.47 -41.24 -11.14
N PRO A 128 -40.60 -41.50 -12.46
CA PRO A 128 -40.07 -42.68 -13.11
C PRO A 128 -38.56 -42.53 -13.33
N SER A 129 -37.85 -43.66 -13.22
CA SER A 129 -36.42 -43.81 -13.52
C SER A 129 -36.15 -43.53 -15.00
N VAL A 130 -35.48 -42.42 -15.31
CA VAL A 130 -34.91 -42.13 -16.62
C VAL A 130 -33.40 -42.15 -16.49
N GLU A 131 -32.78 -43.14 -17.12
CA GLU A 131 -31.33 -43.33 -17.19
C GLU A 131 -30.69 -42.29 -18.12
N GLY A 132 -29.59 -41.70 -17.64
CA GLY A 132 -28.42 -41.35 -18.45
C GLY A 132 -28.56 -40.26 -19.51
N THR A 133 -28.72 -38.98 -19.13
CA THR A 133 -28.19 -37.81 -19.90
C THR A 133 -28.31 -36.45 -19.20
N THR A 134 -28.83 -36.34 -17.97
CA THR A 134 -29.15 -35.03 -17.34
C THR A 134 -28.15 -34.52 -16.32
N MET A 135 -26.98 -35.14 -16.16
CA MET A 135 -26.01 -34.71 -15.13
C MET A 135 -25.31 -33.39 -15.48
N GLN A 136 -25.27 -32.98 -16.76
CA GLN A 136 -24.82 -31.64 -17.16
C GLN A 136 -25.87 -30.55 -16.88
N ALA A 137 -27.17 -30.85 -16.94
CA ALA A 137 -28.22 -29.87 -16.65
C ALA A 137 -28.35 -29.57 -15.14
N ALA A 138 -28.03 -30.54 -14.27
CA ALA A 138 -28.05 -30.36 -12.82
C ALA A 138 -26.88 -29.51 -12.29
N LEU A 139 -25.76 -29.42 -13.02
CA LEU A 139 -24.64 -28.54 -12.66
C LEU A 139 -24.88 -27.07 -13.04
N PHE A 140 -25.82 -26.77 -13.92
CA PHE A 140 -26.24 -25.39 -14.25
C PHE A 140 -27.39 -24.87 -13.40
N SER A 141 -28.01 -25.72 -12.57
CA SER A 141 -29.03 -25.31 -11.60
C SER A 141 -28.43 -25.18 -10.19
N VAL A 142 -27.27 -24.52 -10.06
CA VAL A 142 -26.81 -24.04 -8.75
C VAL A 142 -27.90 -23.06 -8.25
N PRO A 143 -28.52 -23.31 -7.08
CA PRO A 143 -29.71 -22.56 -6.67
C PRO A 143 -29.43 -21.07 -6.49
N ARG A 144 -30.42 -20.22 -6.81
CA ARG A 144 -30.50 -18.77 -6.48
C ARG A 144 -30.23 -18.41 -5.01
N CYS A 145 -30.01 -19.40 -4.14
CA CYS A 145 -29.67 -19.21 -2.74
C CYS A 145 -28.24 -18.67 -2.54
N THR A 146 -27.30 -18.93 -3.46
CA THR A 146 -25.94 -18.36 -3.39
C THR A 146 -25.91 -16.86 -3.65
N GLN A 147 -26.74 -16.35 -4.57
CA GLN A 147 -26.85 -14.91 -4.86
C GLN A 147 -27.20 -14.08 -3.62
N ASN A 148 -28.11 -14.56 -2.77
CA ASN A 148 -28.47 -13.85 -1.54
C ASN A 148 -27.33 -13.82 -0.50
N ILE A 149 -26.46 -14.82 -0.46
CA ILE A 149 -25.33 -14.85 0.47
C ILE A 149 -24.23 -13.90 -0.02
N ASP A 150 -23.95 -13.88 -1.31
CA ASP A 150 -22.98 -12.96 -1.92
C ASP A 150 -23.41 -11.49 -1.75
N ASP A 151 -24.71 -11.20 -1.88
CA ASP A 151 -25.27 -9.85 -1.66
C ASP A 151 -25.20 -9.40 -0.18
N VAL A 152 -25.48 -10.30 0.78
CA VAL A 152 -25.39 -9.98 2.22
C VAL A 152 -23.95 -9.81 2.68
N ILE A 153 -23.06 -10.68 2.19
CA ILE A 153 -21.63 -10.62 2.48
C ILE A 153 -21.07 -9.32 1.89
N SER A 154 -21.30 -9.03 0.62
CA SER A 154 -20.81 -7.80 -0.02
C SER A 154 -21.33 -6.52 0.65
N ALA A 155 -22.62 -6.46 1.01
CA ALA A 155 -23.19 -5.30 1.72
C ALA A 155 -22.56 -5.08 3.11
N SER A 156 -22.20 -6.16 3.81
CA SER A 156 -21.55 -6.08 5.12
C SER A 156 -20.10 -5.63 5.02
N TRP A 157 -19.36 -6.14 4.01
CA TRP A 157 -17.98 -5.72 3.74
C TRP A 157 -17.89 -4.24 3.34
N ILE A 158 -18.85 -3.73 2.54
CA ILE A 158 -18.89 -2.32 2.16
C ILE A 158 -19.01 -1.43 3.40
N LYS A 159 -19.94 -1.75 4.32
CA LYS A 159 -20.13 -0.95 5.55
C LYS A 159 -18.91 -0.98 6.46
N LEU A 160 -18.31 -2.16 6.65
CA LEU A 160 -17.11 -2.29 7.47
C LEU A 160 -15.93 -1.53 6.85
N GLY A 161 -15.77 -1.63 5.53
CA GLY A 161 -14.74 -0.93 4.76
C GLY A 161 -14.84 0.58 4.92
N THR A 162 -16.04 1.15 4.81
CA THR A 162 -16.25 2.60 5.01
C THR A 162 -15.87 3.05 6.43
N VAL A 163 -16.28 2.30 7.47
CA VAL A 163 -15.95 2.66 8.86
C VAL A 163 -14.44 2.62 9.10
N VAL A 164 -13.77 1.56 8.62
CA VAL A 164 -12.32 1.41 8.73
C VAL A 164 -11.59 2.53 7.97
N SER A 165 -12.06 2.88 6.77
CA SER A 165 -11.51 3.98 5.98
C SER A 165 -11.62 5.32 6.72
N VAL A 166 -12.81 5.67 7.21
CA VAL A 166 -13.03 6.92 7.96
C VAL A 166 -12.14 6.99 9.20
N LEU A 167 -12.04 5.89 9.96
CA LEU A 167 -11.17 5.84 11.14
C LEU A 167 -9.69 6.00 10.76
N SER A 168 -9.25 5.35 9.68
CA SER A 168 -7.90 5.49 9.15
C SER A 168 -7.60 6.93 8.76
N THR A 169 -8.52 7.60 8.07
CA THR A 169 -8.36 9.01 7.67
C THR A 169 -8.30 9.95 8.87
N VAL A 170 -9.15 9.75 9.87
CA VAL A 170 -9.07 10.52 11.13
C VAL A 170 -7.71 10.32 11.80
N LEU A 171 -7.19 9.09 11.81
CA LEU A 171 -5.88 8.77 12.36
C LEU A 171 -4.75 9.46 11.56
N HIS A 172 -4.82 9.45 10.23
CA HIS A 172 -3.84 10.15 9.38
C HIS A 172 -3.85 11.65 9.60
N VAL A 173 -5.03 12.28 9.64
CA VAL A 173 -5.17 13.72 9.93
C VAL A 173 -4.64 14.04 11.32
N PHE A 174 -4.89 13.19 12.31
CA PHE A 174 -4.35 13.34 13.65
C PHE A 174 -2.82 13.22 13.67
N ILE A 175 -2.25 12.19 13.03
CA ILE A 175 -0.80 11.99 12.92
C ILE A 175 -0.15 13.17 12.18
N LEU A 176 -0.75 13.66 11.09
CA LEU A 176 -0.30 14.86 10.39
C LEU A 176 -0.35 16.06 11.34
N GLY A 177 -1.42 16.23 12.10
CA GLY A 177 -1.57 17.31 13.07
C GLY A 177 -0.46 17.30 14.12
N VAL A 178 -0.20 16.14 14.73
CA VAL A 178 0.88 15.95 15.71
C VAL A 178 2.25 16.19 15.07
N THR A 179 2.48 15.67 13.87
CA THR A 179 3.73 15.86 13.14
C THR A 179 3.95 17.33 12.78
N CYS A 180 2.91 18.03 12.34
CA CYS A 180 2.95 19.45 12.01
C CYS A 180 3.15 20.31 13.26
N TYR A 181 2.49 19.96 14.37
CA TYR A 181 2.68 20.62 15.67
C TYR A 181 4.13 20.51 16.13
N HIS A 182 4.68 19.29 16.18
CA HIS A 182 6.07 19.08 16.57
C HIS A 182 7.05 19.68 15.58
N THR A 183 6.78 19.63 14.27
CA THR A 183 7.64 20.29 13.27
C THR A 183 7.62 21.80 13.44
N ASN A 184 6.48 22.40 13.80
CA ASN A 184 6.41 23.83 14.10
C ASN A 184 7.17 24.20 15.38
N GLU A 185 7.12 23.37 16.40
CA GLU A 185 7.91 23.53 17.62
C GLU A 185 9.41 23.40 17.32
N LEU A 186 9.80 22.36 16.57
CA LEU A 186 11.17 22.15 16.11
C LEU A 186 11.64 23.32 15.24
N ARG A 187 10.78 23.86 14.37
CA ARG A 187 11.04 25.04 13.55
C ARG A 187 11.28 26.28 14.40
N LYS A 188 10.56 26.47 15.51
CA LYS A 188 10.80 27.58 16.44
C LYS A 188 12.16 27.44 17.14
N SER A 189 12.59 26.22 17.44
CA SER A 189 13.91 25.94 18.01
C SER A 189 15.03 26.10 16.96
N LEU A 190 14.84 25.54 15.75
CA LEU A 190 15.78 25.64 14.63
C LEU A 190 15.89 27.07 14.09
N ARG A 191 14.84 27.89 14.07
CA ARG A 191 14.95 29.30 13.66
C ARG A 191 15.94 30.08 14.51
N ARG A 192 16.14 29.70 15.78
CA ARG A 192 17.15 30.32 16.64
C ARG A 192 18.57 29.88 16.26
N MET A 193 18.72 28.71 15.67
CA MET A 193 20.01 28.13 15.27
C MET A 193 20.40 28.48 13.82
N VAL A 194 19.43 28.50 12.90
CA VAL A 194 19.64 28.75 11.46
C VAL A 194 20.10 30.18 11.15
N THR A 195 19.84 31.14 12.04
CA THR A 195 20.43 32.47 11.96
C THR A 195 21.97 32.48 11.98
N LYS A 196 22.63 31.37 12.36
CA LYS A 196 24.10 31.25 12.39
C LYS A 196 24.75 30.62 11.14
N GLY A 197 23.97 30.24 10.13
CA GLY A 197 24.49 30.03 8.77
C GLY A 197 24.65 28.58 8.31
N ALA A 198 24.46 28.43 7.00
CA ALA A 198 24.77 27.31 6.09
C ALA A 198 23.74 26.20 5.82
N VAL A 199 22.77 25.87 6.68
CA VAL A 199 21.82 24.77 6.36
C VAL A 199 20.40 25.29 6.12
N SER A 200 19.89 25.05 4.91
CA SER A 200 18.55 25.43 4.49
C SER A 200 17.50 24.68 5.33
N LEU A 201 16.82 25.41 6.19
CA LEU A 201 15.68 24.93 7.00
C LEU A 201 14.56 24.36 6.11
N THR A 202 14.46 24.86 4.86
CA THR A 202 13.57 24.35 3.83
C THR A 202 14.00 22.96 3.38
N ASP A 203 15.29 22.69 3.27
CA ASP A 203 15.84 21.38 2.94
C ASP A 203 15.52 20.38 4.05
N LEU A 204 15.70 20.77 5.31
CA LEU A 204 15.36 19.90 6.45
C LEU A 204 13.85 19.58 6.52
N ILE A 205 12.97 20.57 6.29
CA ILE A 205 11.51 20.39 6.37
C ILE A 205 10.94 19.69 5.13
N LEU A 206 11.47 19.95 3.92
CA LEU A 206 11.14 19.17 2.73
C LEU A 206 11.62 17.71 2.87
N HIS A 207 12.76 17.50 3.53
CA HIS A 207 13.43 16.21 3.58
C HIS A 207 12.99 15.31 4.74
N GLN A 208 12.54 15.86 5.88
CA GLN A 208 12.23 15.08 7.10
C GLN A 208 10.81 14.52 7.22
N GLY A 209 9.89 14.82 6.29
CA GLY A 209 8.63 14.06 6.19
C GLY A 209 7.34 14.87 6.23
N VAL A 210 7.38 16.18 6.49
CA VAL A 210 6.16 17.02 6.41
C VAL A 210 5.57 17.00 5.01
N LEU A 211 6.41 17.09 3.97
CA LEU A 211 5.96 16.94 2.59
C LEU A 211 5.30 15.57 2.35
N ARG A 212 5.84 14.50 2.97
CA ARG A 212 5.31 13.14 2.83
C ARG A 212 3.94 13.01 3.49
N PHE A 213 3.79 13.46 4.73
CA PHE A 213 2.50 13.45 5.41
C PHE A 213 1.47 14.36 4.74
N LEU A 214 1.92 15.47 4.15
CA LEU A 214 1.06 16.37 3.38
C LEU A 214 0.56 15.69 2.09
N ILE A 215 1.44 15.02 1.34
CA ILE A 215 1.06 14.24 0.15
C ILE A 215 0.07 13.14 0.54
N ILE A 216 0.37 12.36 1.58
CA ILE A 216 -0.54 11.30 2.10
C ILE A 216 -1.90 11.88 2.47
N THR A 217 -1.93 13.03 3.15
CA THR A 217 -3.20 13.62 3.60
C THR A 217 -4.01 14.21 2.45
N VAL A 218 -3.35 14.84 1.48
CA VAL A 218 -4.04 15.37 0.28
C VAL A 218 -4.67 14.23 -0.51
N TRP A 219 -3.96 13.11 -0.69
CA TRP A 219 -4.49 11.94 -1.39
C TRP A 219 -5.62 11.24 -0.62
N ASP A 220 -5.48 11.06 0.70
CA ASP A 220 -6.55 10.47 1.52
C ASP A 220 -7.83 11.32 1.48
N ILE A 221 -7.69 12.65 1.49
CA ILE A 221 -8.83 13.57 1.28
C ILE A 221 -9.44 13.38 -0.12
N GLU A 222 -8.62 13.25 -1.16
CA GLU A 222 -9.09 13.04 -2.53
C GLU A 222 -9.89 11.73 -2.67
N ILE A 223 -9.43 10.62 -2.07
CA ILE A 223 -10.14 9.34 -2.09
C ILE A 223 -11.51 9.47 -1.42
N ASN A 224 -11.54 10.03 -0.21
CA ASN A 224 -12.78 10.20 0.53
C ASN A 224 -13.76 11.13 -0.21
N LEU A 225 -13.26 12.23 -0.78
CA LEU A 225 -14.09 13.18 -1.53
C LEU A 225 -14.60 12.58 -2.84
N SER A 226 -13.74 11.86 -3.56
CA SER A 226 -14.07 11.18 -4.81
C SER A 226 -15.14 10.13 -4.61
N SER A 227 -15.03 9.31 -3.56
CA SER A 227 -16.05 8.29 -3.24
C SER A 227 -17.44 8.88 -2.94
N ALA A 228 -17.48 10.10 -2.38
CA ALA A 228 -18.72 10.73 -1.96
C ALA A 228 -19.40 11.52 -3.09
N TYR A 229 -18.63 12.13 -4.00
CA TYR A 229 -19.16 13.13 -4.94
C TYR A 229 -18.98 12.80 -6.42
N ILE A 230 -18.02 11.94 -6.78
CA ILE A 230 -17.71 11.66 -8.18
C ILE A 230 -17.88 10.15 -8.40
N LYS A 231 -18.82 9.75 -9.27
CA LYS A 231 -18.77 8.41 -9.89
C LYS A 231 -17.52 8.36 -10.77
N SER A 232 -16.38 8.18 -10.13
CA SER A 232 -15.08 8.36 -10.76
C SER A 232 -14.85 7.20 -11.70
N LEU A 233 -14.74 7.53 -12.99
CA LEU A 233 -14.18 6.66 -14.03
C LEU A 233 -12.74 6.20 -13.70
N TRP A 234 -12.11 6.79 -12.68
CA TRP A 234 -10.76 6.50 -12.19
C TRP A 234 -10.73 5.86 -10.80
N GLY A 235 -11.90 5.57 -10.21
CA GLY A 235 -12.00 5.05 -8.85
C GLY A 235 -11.33 3.68 -8.71
N GLY A 236 -10.12 3.68 -8.15
CA GLY A 236 -9.32 2.48 -7.89
C GLY A 236 -7.89 2.57 -8.45
N ILE A 237 -7.66 3.30 -9.54
CA ILE A 237 -6.33 3.38 -10.16
C ILE A 237 -5.33 4.09 -9.25
N ASP A 238 -5.76 5.19 -8.62
CA ASP A 238 -4.84 6.03 -7.84
C ASP A 238 -4.45 5.38 -6.51
N SER A 239 -5.28 4.47 -5.97
CA SER A 239 -5.03 3.87 -4.64
C SER A 239 -3.79 2.99 -4.59
N ASP A 240 -3.48 2.25 -5.66
CA ASP A 240 -2.33 1.35 -5.65
C ASP A 240 -1.02 2.08 -5.91
N VAL A 241 -1.06 3.12 -6.75
CA VAL A 241 0.05 4.06 -6.93
C VAL A 241 0.34 4.80 -5.63
N GLU A 242 -0.69 5.29 -4.95
CA GLU A 242 -0.55 5.92 -3.64
C GLU A 242 0.13 4.97 -2.64
N ARG A 243 -0.40 3.75 -2.46
CA ARG A 243 0.18 2.76 -1.54
C ARG A 243 1.66 2.52 -1.81
N ALA A 244 2.04 2.35 -3.08
CA ALA A 244 3.44 2.18 -3.47
C ALA A 244 4.29 3.41 -3.12
N VAL A 245 3.84 4.61 -3.48
CA VAL A 245 4.56 5.86 -3.21
C VAL A 245 4.73 6.10 -1.70
N VAL A 246 3.67 5.88 -0.91
CA VAL A 246 3.70 6.02 0.54
C VAL A 246 4.69 5.04 1.18
N ALA A 247 4.67 3.77 0.75
CA ALA A 247 5.62 2.77 1.21
C ALA A 247 7.06 3.17 0.89
N ILE A 248 7.35 3.60 -0.35
CA ILE A 248 8.67 4.07 -0.79
C ILE A 248 9.15 5.23 0.08
N LEU A 249 8.30 6.25 0.25
CA LEU A 249 8.63 7.44 1.02
C LEU A 249 8.89 7.11 2.49
N LEU A 250 8.10 6.24 3.09
CA LEU A 250 8.28 5.79 4.48
C LEU A 250 9.55 4.94 4.65
N CYS A 251 9.85 4.06 3.69
CA CYS A 251 11.06 3.25 3.72
C CYS A 251 12.32 4.11 3.66
N ARG A 252 12.38 5.04 2.69
CA ARG A 252 13.51 5.97 2.56
C ARG A 252 13.68 6.83 3.81
N TYR A 253 12.57 7.28 4.42
CA TYR A 253 12.62 8.01 5.68
C TYR A 253 13.31 7.22 6.79
N LEU A 254 12.89 5.96 6.98
CA LEU A 254 13.42 5.10 8.04
C LEU A 254 14.91 4.79 7.84
N ILE A 255 15.34 4.60 6.58
CA ILE A 255 16.76 4.42 6.23
C ILE A 255 17.54 5.68 6.59
N THR A 256 17.08 6.86 6.16
CA THR A 256 17.74 8.14 6.47
C THR A 256 17.85 8.38 7.98
N LEU A 257 16.80 8.09 8.77
CA LEU A 257 16.87 8.18 10.23
C LEU A 257 17.96 7.30 10.83
N LYS A 258 18.13 6.09 10.31
CA LYS A 258 19.18 5.17 10.77
C LYS A 258 20.57 5.63 10.36
N GLN A 259 20.73 6.16 9.15
CA GLN A 259 21.98 6.75 8.68
C GLN A 259 22.42 7.87 9.64
N TYR A 260 21.54 8.81 9.97
CA TYR A 260 21.84 9.87 10.94
C TYR A 260 22.21 9.32 12.32
N THR A 261 21.44 8.36 12.85
CA THR A 261 21.73 7.73 14.15
C THR A 261 23.08 7.00 14.15
N SER A 262 23.49 6.44 13.01
CA SER A 262 24.77 5.74 12.90
C SER A 262 25.97 6.69 12.89
N GLN A 263 25.81 7.87 12.29
CA GLN A 263 26.86 8.89 12.22
C GLN A 263 27.08 9.54 13.59
N THR A 264 26.01 9.86 14.32
CA THR A 264 26.11 10.47 15.66
C THR A 264 26.65 9.51 16.71
N GLY A 265 26.38 8.20 16.57
CA GLY A 265 26.91 7.19 17.49
C GLY A 265 28.41 6.89 17.33
N ALA A 266 29.03 7.27 16.21
CA ALA A 266 30.45 7.02 15.96
C ALA A 266 31.37 8.06 16.60
N THR A 267 30.87 9.29 16.80
CA THR A 267 31.63 10.39 17.43
C THR A 267 31.44 10.45 18.95
N ALA A 268 30.35 9.90 19.48
CA ALA A 268 30.00 10.00 20.90
C ALA A 268 30.48 8.80 21.76
N SER A 269 31.76 8.42 21.69
CA SER A 269 32.32 7.33 22.52
C SER A 269 32.56 7.71 23.99
N HIS A 270 31.90 8.75 24.51
CA HIS A 270 31.93 9.11 25.93
C HIS A 270 30.56 8.83 26.57
N ASP A 271 30.44 7.66 27.21
CA ASP A 271 29.43 7.27 28.21
C ASP A 271 27.97 7.76 28.04
N ILE A 272 27.28 7.30 26.99
CA ILE A 272 25.83 7.53 26.76
C ILE A 272 25.08 6.19 26.85
N SER A 273 25.01 5.58 28.02
CA SER A 273 24.37 4.26 28.19
C SER A 273 22.96 4.29 28.78
N SER A 274 22.28 5.44 28.90
CA SER A 274 20.97 5.47 29.57
C SER A 274 19.89 6.39 29.02
N ILE A 275 20.05 6.98 27.84
CA ILE A 275 19.08 7.99 27.37
C ILE A 275 17.79 7.30 26.89
N GLN A 276 16.72 7.50 27.67
CA GLN A 276 15.38 7.08 27.34
C GLN A 276 14.87 7.87 26.12
N PHE A 277 14.06 7.23 25.27
CA PHE A 277 13.58 7.82 24.01
C PHE A 277 12.78 9.14 24.19
N ASN A 278 12.28 9.40 25.40
CA ASN A 278 11.60 10.64 25.77
C ASN A 278 12.56 11.82 25.99
N GLU A 279 13.84 11.56 26.22
CA GLU A 279 14.88 12.59 26.43
C GLU A 279 15.68 12.87 25.15
N LEU A 280 15.48 12.08 24.09
CA LEU A 280 16.15 12.24 22.80
C LEU A 280 15.98 13.67 22.20
N PRO A 281 14.82 14.34 22.29
CA PRO A 281 14.68 15.70 21.78
C PRO A 281 15.46 16.73 22.60
N GLN A 282 15.54 16.54 23.93
CA GLN A 282 16.28 17.43 24.82
C GLN A 282 17.78 17.24 24.67
N TYR A 283 18.24 16.00 24.57
CA TYR A 283 19.66 15.68 24.40
C TYR A 283 20.20 16.14 23.05
N VAL A 284 19.41 16.03 21.97
CA VAL A 284 19.76 16.61 20.67
C VAL A 284 19.83 18.14 20.74
N SER A 285 19.04 18.78 21.61
CA SER A 285 19.13 20.24 21.81
C SER A 285 20.40 20.65 22.56
N GLU A 286 20.82 19.88 23.56
CA GLU A 286 22.00 20.18 24.38
C GLU A 286 23.31 19.87 23.64
N SER A 287 23.39 18.73 22.96
CA SER A 287 24.57 18.38 22.15
C SER A 287 24.82 19.35 21.00
N ILE A 288 23.76 19.90 20.40
CA ILE A 288 23.88 20.95 19.37
C ILE A 288 24.33 22.28 19.97
N ILE A 289 23.97 22.59 21.22
CA ILE A 289 24.45 23.80 21.92
C ILE A 289 25.92 23.66 22.32
N GLU A 290 26.36 22.47 22.71
CA GLU A 290 27.74 22.20 23.12
C GLU A 290 28.68 22.15 21.90
N GLU A 291 28.24 21.57 20.78
CA GLU A 291 29.01 21.52 19.53
C GLU A 291 29.04 22.86 18.77
N MET A 292 28.00 23.70 18.89
CA MET A 292 27.97 25.06 18.33
C MET A 292 28.33 26.16 19.34
N GLY A 293 28.72 25.78 20.56
CA GLY A 293 29.01 26.64 21.69
C GLY A 293 30.48 26.97 21.91
N ASP A 294 31.43 26.33 21.19
CA ASP A 294 32.86 26.62 21.32
C ASP A 294 33.30 27.79 20.40
N GLY A 295 32.57 28.91 20.50
CA GLY A 295 32.83 30.14 19.76
C GLY A 295 34.01 30.96 20.28
N ASP A 296 34.64 30.55 21.39
CA ASP A 296 35.68 31.33 22.07
C ASP A 296 37.10 30.92 21.67
N ARG A 297 37.29 29.86 20.86
CA ARG A 297 38.62 29.34 20.49
C ARG A 297 39.34 30.01 19.31
N TYR A 298 38.78 31.07 18.72
CA TYR A 298 39.46 31.83 17.65
C TYR A 298 39.95 33.23 18.07
N SER A 299 39.84 33.57 19.36
CA SER A 299 40.25 34.89 19.86
C SER A 299 41.74 35.00 20.21
N GLU A 300 42.49 33.88 20.27
CA GLU A 300 43.83 33.86 20.89
C GLU A 300 45.01 33.78 19.88
N VAL A 301 44.78 34.02 18.58
CA VAL A 301 45.84 33.93 17.55
C VAL A 301 46.11 35.27 16.83
N ILE A 302 45.49 36.39 17.24
CA ILE A 302 45.72 37.71 16.61
C ILE A 302 46.22 38.76 17.61
N ASP A 303 47.14 38.40 18.52
CA ASP A 303 47.85 39.42 19.34
C ASP A 303 49.39 39.27 19.36
N ASP A 304 49.96 38.28 18.68
CA ASP A 304 51.42 38.03 18.71
C ASP A 304 52.21 38.62 17.52
N SER A 305 51.60 39.39 16.62
CA SER A 305 52.29 39.89 15.41
C SER A 305 52.65 41.38 15.41
N HIS A 306 52.62 42.09 16.54
CA HIS A 306 52.94 43.53 16.59
C HIS A 306 54.00 43.96 17.61
N SER A 307 54.91 43.07 18.03
CA SER A 307 56.00 43.41 18.97
C SER A 307 57.43 43.21 18.45
N GLU A 308 57.66 43.29 17.13
CA GLU A 308 59.01 43.53 16.58
C GLU A 308 58.96 44.58 15.47
N VAL A 309 59.39 45.81 15.81
CA VAL A 309 60.32 46.73 15.10
C VAL A 309 60.22 48.13 15.71
#